data_AF-A0A3C0EMK9-F1
#
_entry.id   AF-A0A3C0EMK9-F1
#
_cell.length_a   1.000
_cell.length_b   1.000
_cell.length_c   1.000
_cell.angle_alpha   90.00
_cell.angle_beta   90.00
_cell.angle_gamma   90.00
#
_symmetry.space_group_name_H-M   'P 1'
#
loop_
_entity.id
_entity.type
_entity.pdbx_description
1 polymer ?
#
loop_
_entity_poly.entity_id
_entity_poly.type
_entity_poly.pdbx_seq_one_letter_code
_entity_poly.pdbx_strand_id
1 'polypeptide(L)'
;MELTIAPQSYRPSDESLILALKQATLAMSQMVSEETTLDGVIALTNSDAPLIRQANRAASWDGSPESLSQLLEHFAQQQLNALVIDSIAPMLDETQINNAIKQGYRADTRQLLVMSKFKPYEAMNTDLQVIPARAAYREVKA
;
A
#
# COMPACT_ATOMS: atom_id res chain seq x y z
N MET A 1 2.78 42.45 36.33
CA MET A 1 1.46 41.92 35.91
C MET A 1 1.63 41.42 34.48
N GLU A 2 0.85 40.40 34.10
CA GLU A 2 0.82 39.71 32.79
C GLU A 2 1.80 38.53 32.59
N LEU A 3 1.31 37.35 32.98
CA LEU A 3 1.55 36.11 32.24
C LEU A 3 0.24 35.81 31.51
N THR A 4 0.27 35.73 30.17
CA THR A 4 -0.56 34.81 29.36
C THR A 4 -0.23 35.00 27.87
N ILE A 5 0.82 34.34 27.38
CA ILE A 5 0.82 33.92 25.98
C ILE A 5 -0.03 32.66 25.97
N ALA A 6 -1.29 32.78 25.55
CA ALA A 6 -2.14 31.61 25.36
C ALA A 6 -1.44 30.63 24.39
N PRO A 7 -1.38 29.33 24.67
CA PRO A 7 -0.83 28.37 23.72
C PRO A 7 -1.67 28.45 22.45
N GLN A 8 -1.09 28.95 21.36
CA GLN A 8 -1.74 28.87 20.07
C GLN A 8 -1.95 27.39 19.77
N SER A 9 -3.21 26.97 19.73
CA SER A 9 -3.56 25.61 19.33
C SER A 9 -3.13 25.44 17.88
N TYR A 10 -1.96 24.85 17.66
CA TYR A 10 -1.48 24.49 16.34
C TYR A 10 -2.52 23.57 15.69
N ARG A 11 -3.15 24.03 14.62
CA ARG A 11 -4.01 23.23 13.78
C ARG A 11 -3.24 22.91 12.50
N PRO A 12 -2.73 21.69 12.33
CA PRO A 12 -2.08 21.30 11.08
C PRO A 12 -3.07 21.42 9.92
N SER A 13 -2.57 21.75 8.74
CA SER A 13 -3.36 21.69 7.51
C SER A 13 -3.68 20.25 7.14
N ASP A 14 -4.75 20.03 6.38
CA ASP A 14 -5.15 18.71 5.90
C ASP A 14 -4.03 18.04 5.08
N GLU A 15 -3.29 18.82 4.28
CA GLU A 15 -2.13 18.33 3.53
C GLU A 15 -1.02 17.81 4.45
N SER A 16 -0.76 18.50 5.56
CA SER A 16 0.24 18.10 6.56
C SER A 16 -0.17 16.79 7.24
N LEU A 17 -1.47 16.62 7.52
CA LEU A 17 -2.01 15.37 8.09
C LEU A 17 -1.91 14.21 7.09
N ILE A 18 -2.23 14.43 5.81
CA ILE A 18 -2.11 13.42 4.75
C ILE A 18 -0.66 12.99 4.59
N LEU A 19 0.28 13.93 4.58
CA LEU A 19 1.71 13.64 4.47
C LEU A 19 2.22 12.85 5.69
N ALA A 20 1.83 13.25 6.90
CA ALA A 20 2.19 12.54 8.12
C ALA A 20 1.65 11.10 8.12
N LEU A 21 0.41 10.89 7.68
CA LEU A 21 -0.19 9.55 7.56
C LEU A 21 0.55 8.67 6.54
N LYS A 22 0.95 9.24 5.39
CA LYS A 22 1.75 8.53 4.40
C LYS A 22 3.10 8.11 4.96
N GLN A 23 3.80 9.02 5.62
CA GLN A 23 5.10 8.74 6.24
C GLN A 23 4.99 7.69 7.34
N ALA A 24 3.98 7.78 8.20
CA ALA A 24 3.72 6.76 9.23
C ALA A 24 3.43 5.40 8.61
N THR A 25 2.64 5.36 7.52
CA THR A 25 2.32 4.13 6.81
C THR A 25 3.56 3.50 6.19
N LEU A 26 4.41 4.30 5.53
CA LEU A 26 5.68 3.85 4.98
C LEU A 26 6.59 3.27 6.07
N ALA A 27 6.76 4.00 7.18
CA ALA A 27 7.60 3.58 8.28
C ALA A 27 7.12 2.26 8.90
N MET A 28 5.81 2.09 9.10
CA MET A 28 5.23 0.84 9.57
C MET A 28 5.46 -0.31 8.58
N SER A 29 5.30 -0.06 7.28
CA SER A 29 5.56 -1.06 6.24
C SER A 29 7.03 -1.49 6.25
N GLN A 30 7.98 -0.55 6.27
CA GLN A 30 9.42 -0.84 6.31
C GLN A 30 9.86 -1.60 7.57
N MET A 31 9.15 -1.45 8.70
CA MET A 31 9.44 -2.23 9.91
C MET A 31 9.09 -3.72 9.80
N VAL A 32 8.22 -4.08 8.86
CA VAL A 32 7.67 -5.45 8.74
C VAL A 32 7.90 -6.06 7.36
N SER A 33 8.71 -5.46 6.50
CA SER A 33 8.94 -5.93 5.13
C SER A 33 10.38 -5.71 4.69
N GLU A 34 10.80 -6.52 3.74
CA GLU A 34 12.05 -6.33 3.02
C GLU A 34 11.83 -5.34 1.88
N GLU A 35 12.68 -4.30 1.82
CA GLU A 35 12.61 -3.28 0.78
C GLU A 35 13.52 -3.64 -0.39
N THR A 36 12.94 -3.69 -1.59
CA THR A 36 13.67 -3.84 -2.85
C THR A 36 13.38 -2.66 -3.76
N THR A 37 14.44 -1.96 -4.16
CA THR A 37 14.33 -0.90 -5.18
C THR A 37 14.47 -1.52 -6.57
N LEU A 38 13.46 -1.34 -7.40
CA LEU A 38 13.44 -1.71 -8.82
C LEU A 38 13.38 -0.43 -9.67
N ASP A 39 13.52 -0.56 -10.99
CA ASP A 39 13.44 0.59 -11.88
C ASP A 39 12.02 1.18 -11.87
N GLY A 40 11.88 2.39 -11.32
CA GLY A 40 10.60 3.11 -11.27
C GLY A 40 9.63 2.65 -10.17
N VAL A 41 10.03 1.71 -9.30
CA VAL A 41 9.16 1.20 -8.23
C VAL A 41 9.94 0.71 -7.00
N ILE A 42 9.39 0.95 -5.80
CA ILE A 42 9.92 0.38 -4.54
C ILE A 42 8.95 -0.69 -4.07
N ALA A 43 9.41 -1.94 -4.05
CA ALA A 43 8.68 -3.10 -3.57
C ALA A 43 8.97 -3.35 -2.09
N LEU A 44 7.92 -3.58 -1.32
CA LEU A 44 7.98 -4.02 0.07
C LEU A 44 7.32 -5.40 0.13
N THR A 45 8.09 -6.43 0.47
CA THR A 45 7.63 -7.82 0.53
C THR A 45 7.83 -8.44 1.90
N ASN A 46 6.92 -9.33 2.28
CA ASN A 46 7.08 -10.18 3.46
C ASN A 46 6.42 -11.54 3.20
N SER A 47 7.25 -12.56 3.04
CA SER A 47 6.85 -13.95 2.80
C SER A 47 6.17 -14.60 4.02
N ASP A 48 6.51 -14.19 5.24
CA ASP A 48 5.89 -14.70 6.47
C ASP A 48 4.45 -14.16 6.66
N ALA A 49 4.12 -13.04 6.01
CA ALA A 49 2.84 -12.36 6.15
C ALA A 49 2.18 -12.03 4.79
N PRO A 50 1.93 -13.03 3.91
CA PRO A 50 1.60 -12.83 2.50
C PRO A 50 0.26 -12.12 2.26
N LEU A 51 -0.62 -12.09 3.26
CA LEU A 51 -1.94 -11.43 3.19
C LEU A 51 -1.96 -10.00 3.74
N ILE A 52 -0.89 -9.58 4.40
CA ILE A 52 -0.88 -8.29 5.08
C ILE A 52 -0.54 -7.21 4.06
N ARG A 53 -1.53 -6.37 3.74
CA ARG A 53 -1.40 -5.26 2.76
C ARG A 53 -0.25 -4.32 3.11
N GLN A 54 -0.02 -4.06 4.39
CA GLN A 54 1.07 -3.20 4.84
C GLN A 54 2.45 -3.83 4.59
N ALA A 55 2.54 -5.15 4.57
CA ALA A 55 3.80 -5.88 4.42
C ALA A 55 4.09 -6.29 2.97
N ASN A 56 3.06 -6.30 2.10
CA ASN A 56 3.15 -6.70 0.70
C ASN A 56 2.53 -5.62 -0.20
N ARG A 57 3.31 -4.59 -0.50
CA ARG A 57 2.89 -3.41 -1.29
C ARG A 57 4.02 -2.83 -2.12
N ALA A 58 3.68 -2.02 -3.11
CA ALA A 58 4.61 -1.06 -3.67
C ALA A 58 4.48 0.27 -2.92
N ALA A 59 5.56 0.72 -2.31
CA ALA A 59 5.63 1.99 -1.58
C ALA A 59 5.63 3.22 -2.49
N SER A 60 6.07 3.02 -3.73
CA SER A 60 6.12 4.07 -4.74
C SER A 60 6.17 3.44 -6.12
N TRP A 61 5.33 3.90 -7.04
CA TRP A 61 5.30 3.51 -8.45
C TRP A 61 5.24 4.75 -9.34
N ASP A 62 6.09 4.79 -10.37
CA ASP A 62 6.22 5.90 -11.32
C ASP A 62 5.07 6.02 -12.33
N GLY A 63 4.24 4.98 -12.45
CA GLY A 63 3.13 4.94 -13.41
C GLY A 63 3.47 4.28 -14.74
N SER A 64 4.72 3.84 -14.97
CA SER A 64 5.09 3.23 -16.24
C SER A 64 4.57 1.77 -16.34
N PRO A 65 4.12 1.32 -17.53
CA PRO A 65 3.74 -0.06 -17.75
C PRO A 65 4.89 -1.05 -17.49
N GLU A 66 6.11 -0.65 -17.82
CA GLU A 66 7.31 -1.47 -17.66
C GLU A 66 7.63 -1.71 -16.18
N SER A 67 7.66 -0.65 -15.36
CA SER A 67 7.91 -0.79 -13.92
C SER A 67 6.80 -1.59 -13.22
N LEU A 68 5.54 -1.44 -13.66
CA LEU A 68 4.44 -2.26 -13.13
C LEU A 68 4.65 -3.74 -13.44
N SER A 69 5.10 -4.05 -14.66
CA SER A 69 5.36 -5.43 -15.06
C SER A 69 6.50 -6.05 -14.26
N GLN A 70 7.59 -5.29 -14.06
CA GLN A 70 8.72 -5.70 -13.22
C GLN A 70 8.32 -5.92 -11.75
N LEU A 71 7.49 -5.03 -11.20
CA LEU A 71 6.94 -5.19 -9.85
C LEU A 71 6.19 -6.52 -9.72
N LEU A 72 5.27 -6.80 -10.64
CA LEU A 72 4.46 -8.01 -10.58
C LEU A 72 5.30 -9.27 -10.74
N GLU A 73 6.32 -9.22 -11.60
CA GLU A 73 7.27 -10.32 -11.75
C GLU A 73 8.07 -10.56 -10.45
N HIS A 74 8.57 -9.49 -9.82
CA HIS A 74 9.29 -9.58 -8.55
C HIS A 74 8.45 -10.23 -7.44
N PHE A 75 7.18 -9.81 -7.31
CA PHE A 75 6.25 -10.43 -6.36
C PHE A 75 5.95 -11.90 -6.73
N ALA A 76 5.76 -12.21 -8.01
CA ALA A 76 5.51 -13.58 -8.47
C ALA A 76 6.69 -14.52 -8.20
N GLN A 77 7.93 -14.06 -8.38
CA GLN A 77 9.14 -14.83 -8.06
C GLN A 77 9.22 -15.23 -6.59
N GLN A 78 8.70 -14.38 -5.69
CA GLN A 78 8.61 -14.65 -4.26
C GLN A 78 7.32 -15.38 -3.86
N GLN A 79 6.48 -15.78 -4.81
CA GLN A 79 5.15 -16.36 -4.56
C GLN A 79 4.26 -15.44 -3.71
N LEU A 80 4.33 -14.14 -3.96
CA LEU A 80 3.58 -13.09 -3.29
C LEU A 80 2.75 -12.29 -4.29
N ASN A 81 1.78 -11.53 -3.77
CA ASN A 81 1.00 -10.58 -4.55
C ASN A 81 1.25 -9.16 -4.02
N ALA A 82 1.41 -8.19 -4.92
CA ALA A 82 1.37 -6.79 -4.54
C ALA A 82 -0.07 -6.40 -4.23
N LEU A 83 -0.43 -6.30 -2.95
CA LEU A 83 -1.82 -6.10 -2.56
C LEU A 83 -2.26 -4.64 -2.73
N VAL A 84 -1.29 -3.73 -2.62
CA VAL A 84 -1.46 -2.28 -2.71
C VAL A 84 -0.30 -1.68 -3.49
N ILE A 85 -0.59 -0.69 -4.33
CA ILE A 85 0.43 0.06 -5.08
C ILE A 85 0.17 1.54 -4.86
N ASP A 86 1.14 2.22 -4.24
CA ASP A 86 1.15 3.67 -4.09
C ASP A 86 1.81 4.33 -5.30
N SER A 87 1.17 5.34 -5.88
CA SER A 87 1.77 6.16 -6.92
C SER A 87 2.66 7.25 -6.32
N ILE A 88 3.78 7.53 -6.99
CA ILE A 88 4.61 8.72 -6.73
C ILE A 88 3.85 9.99 -7.14
N ALA A 89 3.05 9.90 -8.20
CA ALA A 89 2.30 11.02 -8.72
C ALA A 89 1.14 11.40 -7.78
N PRO A 90 0.79 12.70 -7.69
CA PRO A 90 -0.32 13.15 -6.87
C PRO A 90 -1.70 12.72 -7.42
N MET A 91 -1.76 12.27 -8.67
CA MET A 91 -2.97 11.75 -9.27
C MET A 91 -2.58 10.78 -10.38
N LEU A 92 -3.21 9.61 -10.37
CA LEU A 92 -3.14 8.63 -11.44
C LEU A 92 -3.93 9.14 -12.64
N ASP A 93 -3.34 9.03 -13.83
CA ASP A 93 -4.02 9.30 -15.07
C ASP A 93 -4.90 8.11 -15.51
N GLU A 94 -5.83 8.34 -16.44
CA GLU A 94 -6.73 7.29 -16.91
C GLU A 94 -5.99 6.14 -17.60
N THR A 95 -4.86 6.43 -18.26
CA THR A 95 -4.05 5.41 -18.95
C THR A 95 -3.39 4.45 -17.96
N GLN A 96 -2.86 4.96 -16.86
CA GLN A 96 -2.27 4.22 -15.75
C GLN A 96 -3.32 3.37 -15.04
N ILE A 97 -4.49 3.96 -14.77
CA ILE A 97 -5.62 3.23 -14.16
C ILE A 97 -6.06 2.08 -15.08
N ASN A 98 -6.24 2.34 -16.37
CA ASN A 98 -6.65 1.32 -17.33
C ASN A 98 -5.60 0.21 -17.48
N ASN A 99 -4.32 0.55 -17.42
CA ASN A 99 -3.24 -0.44 -17.41
C ASN A 99 -3.28 -1.31 -16.15
N ALA A 100 -3.41 -0.68 -14.98
CA ALA A 100 -3.52 -1.39 -13.70
C ALA A 100 -4.77 -2.29 -13.65
N ILE A 101 -5.90 -1.87 -14.22
CA ILE A 101 -7.12 -2.67 -14.31
C ILE A 101 -6.89 -3.95 -15.12
N LYS A 102 -6.16 -3.89 -16.23
CA LYS A 102 -5.79 -5.08 -17.03
C LYS A 102 -4.97 -6.08 -16.21
N GLN A 103 -4.18 -5.58 -15.26
CA GLN A 103 -3.39 -6.39 -14.32
C GLN A 103 -4.16 -6.81 -13.06
N GLY A 104 -5.48 -6.55 -13.01
CA GLY A 104 -6.34 -6.99 -11.92
C GLY A 104 -6.43 -6.03 -10.73
N TYR A 105 -6.01 -4.78 -10.87
CA TYR A 105 -6.13 -3.74 -9.84
C TYR A 105 -7.37 -2.87 -10.04
N ARG A 106 -7.72 -2.10 -9.01
CA ARG A 106 -8.70 -1.01 -9.07
C ARG A 106 -8.13 0.21 -8.37
N ALA A 107 -8.47 1.39 -8.87
CA ALA A 107 -8.19 2.62 -8.13
C ALA A 107 -9.15 2.71 -6.93
N ASP A 108 -8.59 2.74 -5.73
CA ASP A 108 -9.33 2.98 -4.49
C ASP A 108 -9.36 4.48 -4.16
N THR A 109 -8.23 5.15 -4.38
CA THR A 109 -8.13 6.61 -4.33
C THR A 109 -7.33 7.13 -5.53
N ARG A 110 -7.17 8.45 -5.64
CA ARG A 110 -6.44 9.10 -6.74
C ARG A 110 -4.99 8.66 -6.88
N GLN A 111 -4.38 8.05 -5.87
CA GLN A 111 -2.97 7.68 -5.82
C GLN A 111 -2.74 6.22 -5.42
N LEU A 112 -3.83 5.48 -5.14
CA LEU A 112 -3.76 4.15 -4.55
C LEU A 112 -4.48 3.16 -5.44
N LEU A 113 -3.75 2.14 -5.87
CA LEU A 113 -4.31 0.98 -6.54
C LEU A 113 -4.36 -0.18 -5.54
N VAL A 114 -5.47 -0.92 -5.56
CA VAL A 114 -5.69 -2.09 -4.70
C VAL A 114 -6.01 -3.28 -5.59
N MET A 115 -5.46 -4.44 -5.28
CA MET A 115 -5.73 -5.66 -6.03
C MET A 115 -7.23 -6.02 -5.94
N SER A 116 -7.90 -6.14 -7.08
CA SER A 116 -9.36 -6.34 -7.17
C SER A 116 -9.77 -7.79 -6.94
N LYS A 117 -8.90 -8.74 -7.27
CA LYS A 117 -9.15 -10.19 -7.12
C LYS A 117 -7.93 -10.86 -6.52
N PHE A 118 -8.03 -11.17 -5.23
CA PHE A 118 -7.03 -11.96 -4.54
C PHE A 118 -7.26 -13.44 -4.85
N LYS A 119 -6.27 -14.12 -5.45
CA LYS A 119 -6.22 -15.58 -5.50
C LYS A 119 -5.31 -16.04 -4.35
N PRO A 120 -5.84 -16.60 -3.25
CA PRO A 120 -5.00 -17.20 -2.23
C PRO A 120 -4.15 -18.29 -2.87
N TYR A 121 -2.83 -18.26 -2.63
CA TYR A 121 -1.94 -19.33 -3.05
C TYR A 121 -2.38 -20.66 -2.42
N GLU A 122 -2.34 -21.75 -3.19
CA GLU A 122 -2.75 -23.09 -2.74
C GLU A 122 -1.92 -23.61 -1.54
N ALA A 123 -0.77 -23.00 -1.25
CA ALA A 123 0.13 -23.36 -0.16
C ALA A 123 0.11 -22.36 1.01
N MET A 124 -1.02 -21.70 1.29
CA MET A 124 -1.14 -20.95 2.54
C MET A 124 -1.05 -21.89 3.73
N ASN A 125 -0.03 -21.69 4.56
CA ASN A 125 0.02 -22.31 5.87
C ASN A 125 -1.23 -21.86 6.64
N THR A 126 -2.13 -22.82 6.91
CA THR A 126 -3.41 -22.62 7.59
C THR A 126 -3.25 -22.50 9.11
N ASP A 127 -2.01 -22.42 9.60
CA ASP A 127 -1.75 -22.09 10.99
C ASP A 127 -2.41 -20.77 11.36
N LEU A 128 -3.21 -20.84 12.41
CA LEU A 128 -4.21 -19.89 12.86
C LEU A 128 -3.71 -18.43 12.85
N GLN A 129 -4.05 -17.66 11.82
CA GLN A 129 -3.77 -16.23 11.78
C GLN A 129 -4.81 -15.47 12.60
N VAL A 130 -4.42 -14.99 13.79
CA VAL A 130 -5.28 -14.14 14.63
C VAL A 130 -5.31 -12.73 14.03
N ILE A 131 -6.32 -12.46 13.22
CA ILE A 131 -6.58 -11.12 12.70
C ILE A 131 -7.42 -10.34 13.74
N PRO A 132 -6.99 -9.13 14.17
CA PRO A 132 -7.80 -8.32 15.08
C PRO A 132 -9.15 -7.99 14.45
N ALA A 133 -10.23 -8.29 15.18
CA ALA A 133 -11.61 -8.29 14.68
C ALA A 133 -12.04 -7.04 13.89
N ARG A 134 -11.43 -5.87 14.17
CA ARG A 134 -11.72 -4.61 13.46
C ARG A 134 -11.35 -4.62 11.97
N ALA A 135 -10.43 -5.48 11.54
CA ALA A 135 -10.04 -5.62 10.13
C ALA A 135 -11.02 -6.51 9.33
N ALA A 136 -11.69 -7.46 9.97
CA ALA A 136 -12.57 -8.42 9.31
C ALA A 136 -13.95 -7.84 8.94
N TYR A 137 -14.50 -6.91 9.73
CA TYR A 137 -15.89 -6.46 9.58
C TYR A 137 -16.19 -5.59 8.33
N ARG A 138 -15.18 -5.18 7.56
CA ARG A 138 -15.44 -4.47 6.28
C ARG A 138 -15.72 -5.42 5.11
N GLU A 139 -15.31 -6.69 5.19
CA GLU A 139 -15.41 -7.63 4.06
C GLU A 139 -16.59 -8.62 4.20
N VAL A 140 -17.25 -8.71 5.36
CA VAL A 140 -18.42 -9.60 5.59
C VAL A 140 -19.77 -8.93 5.26
N LYS A 141 -19.77 -7.84 4.50
CA LYS A 141 -21.00 -7.27 3.91
C LYS A 141 -20.94 -7.39 2.38
N ALA A 142 -21.18 -8.59 1.89
CA ALA A 142 -21.60 -8.88 0.52
C ALA A 142 -22.54 -10.08 0.56
#